data_AF-A0A924UKQ7-F1
#
_entry.id   AF-A0A924UKQ7-F1
#
_cell.length_a   1.000
_cell.length_b   1.000
_cell.length_c   1.000
_cell.angle_alpha   90.00
_cell.angle_beta   90.00
_cell.angle_gamma   90.00
#
_symmetry.space_group_name_H-M   'P 1'
#
loop_
_entity.id
_entity.type
_entity.pdbx_description
1 polymer ?
#
loop_
_entity_poly.entity_id
_entity_poly.type
_entity_poly.pdbx_seq_one_letter_code
_entity_poly.pdbx_strand_id
1 'polypeptide(L)'
;MAHILFDQGKKVGEISDWSLVINIPTTKNILGKTVVVPAKKNDCHFVSPKPVNRRSKLTVIEDGKIEYVLEISAVRGATVVTASIVKQNKI
;
A
#
# COMPACT_ATOMS: atom_id res chain seq x y z
N MET A 1 -12.70 3.84 -10.67
CA MET A 1 -12.09 2.62 -10.13
C MET A 1 -12.34 2.65 -8.64
N ALA A 2 -13.10 1.68 -8.14
CA ALA A 2 -13.48 1.63 -6.73
C ALA A 2 -12.43 0.82 -5.96
N HIS A 3 -11.90 1.42 -4.90
CA HIS A 3 -10.95 0.78 -4.01
C HIS A 3 -11.65 0.52 -2.67
N ILE A 4 -11.91 -0.74 -2.35
CA ILE A 4 -12.63 -1.12 -1.14
C ILE A 4 -11.63 -1.59 -0.09
N LEU A 5 -11.61 -0.90 1.06
CA LEU A 5 -10.79 -1.26 2.20
C LEU A 5 -11.48 -2.29 3.10
N PHE A 6 -10.70 -3.29 3.49
CA PHE A 6 -11.03 -4.26 4.51
C PHE A 6 -10.03 -4.15 5.65
N ASP A 7 -10.53 -4.15 6.89
CA ASP A 7 -9.73 -4.21 8.11
C ASP A 7 -10.03 -5.54 8.81
N GLN A 8 -9.01 -6.39 8.95
CA GLN A 8 -9.14 -7.73 9.56
C GLN A 8 -10.26 -8.57 8.90
N GLY A 9 -10.43 -8.43 7.59
CA GLY A 9 -11.46 -9.14 6.81
C GLY A 9 -12.86 -8.51 6.86
N LYS A 10 -13.07 -7.41 7.61
CA LYS A 10 -14.33 -6.67 7.62
C LYS A 10 -14.28 -5.50 6.64
N LYS A 11 -15.31 -5.37 5.80
CA LYS A 11 -15.45 -4.23 4.87
C LYS A 11 -15.57 -2.93 5.66
N VAL A 12 -14.64 -2.01 5.44
CA VAL A 12 -14.64 -0.68 6.06
C VAL A 12 -15.43 0.29 5.19
N GLY A 13 -15.15 0.29 3.89
CA GLY A 13 -15.78 1.17 2.91
C GLY A 13 -14.86 1.44 1.72
N GLU A 14 -15.28 2.36 0.86
CA GLU A 14 -14.46 2.86 -0.25
C GLU A 14 -13.44 3.88 0.25
N ILE A 15 -12.20 3.80 -0.23
CA ILE A 15 -11.13 4.75 0.12
C ILE A 15 -11.03 5.85 -0.91
N SER A 16 -10.68 7.05 -0.45
CA SER A 16 -10.38 8.19 -1.32
C SER A 16 -8.88 8.41 -1.45
N ASP A 17 -8.50 9.19 -2.47
CA ASP A 17 -7.13 9.68 -2.66
C ASP A 17 -6.07 8.57 -2.75
N TRP A 18 -6.44 7.44 -3.38
CA TRP A 18 -5.52 6.34 -3.61
C TRP A 18 -4.34 6.78 -4.48
N SER A 19 -3.14 6.67 -3.94
CA SER A 19 -1.89 6.98 -4.61
C SER A 19 -0.92 5.82 -4.44
N LEU A 20 -0.50 5.24 -5.55
CA LEU A 20 0.47 4.14 -5.61
C LEU A 20 1.84 4.67 -6.02
N VAL A 21 2.85 4.39 -5.21
CA VAL A 21 4.26 4.70 -5.46
C VAL A 21 4.98 3.41 -5.83
N ILE A 22 5.31 3.27 -7.12
CA ILE A 22 6.03 2.11 -7.63
C ILE A 22 7.53 2.34 -7.45
N ASN A 23 8.14 1.56 -6.57
CA ASN A 23 9.56 1.67 -6.27
C ASN A 23 10.36 0.77 -7.23
N ILE A 24 10.82 1.33 -8.35
CA ILE A 24 11.63 0.59 -9.32
C ILE A 24 13.08 0.40 -8.84
N PRO A 25 13.77 -0.68 -9.27
CA PRO A 25 15.20 -0.84 -9.00
C PRO A 25 15.99 0.32 -9.59
N THR A 26 17.03 0.78 -8.89
CA THR A 26 17.85 1.91 -9.36
C THR A 26 19.31 1.49 -9.47
N THR A 27 19.98 1.98 -10.51
CA THR A 27 21.40 1.76 -10.70
C THR A 27 22.18 2.89 -10.04
N LYS A 28 23.13 2.55 -9.17
CA LYS A 28 24.03 3.54 -8.54
C LYS A 28 25.47 3.19 -8.80
N ASN A 29 26.29 4.20 -9.06
CA ASN A 29 27.74 4.04 -9.10
C ASN A 29 28.27 4.21 -7.67
N ILE A 30 28.83 3.14 -7.11
CA ILE A 30 29.44 3.14 -5.78
C ILE A 30 30.89 2.70 -5.96
N LEU A 31 31.82 3.60 -5.64
CA LEU A 31 33.27 3.33 -5.75
C LEU A 31 33.72 2.88 -7.14
N GLY A 32 33.17 3.48 -8.21
CA GLY A 32 33.51 3.15 -9.60
C GLY A 32 32.87 1.86 -10.12
N LYS A 33 32.07 1.16 -9.29
CA LYS A 33 31.31 -0.02 -9.69
C LYS A 33 29.84 0.31 -9.83
N THR A 34 29.25 -0.16 -10.91
CA THR A 34 27.80 -0.07 -11.14
C THR A 34 27.10 -1.16 -10.34
N VAL A 35 26.31 -0.76 -9.33
CA VAL A 35 25.55 -1.67 -8.48
C VAL A 35 24.06 -1.46 -8.74
N VAL A 36 23.33 -2.56 -8.94
CA VAL A 36 21.87 -2.55 -9.00
C VAL A 36 21.32 -2.57 -7.57
N VAL A 37 20.68 -1.48 -7.17
CA VAL A 37 19.94 -1.41 -5.91
C VAL A 37 18.57 -2.04 -6.14
N PRO A 38 18.21 -3.09 -5.40
CA PRO A 38 16.92 -3.77 -5.58
C PRO A 38 15.76 -2.82 -5.30
N ALA A 39 14.64 -3.06 -5.97
CA ALA A 39 13.38 -2.37 -5.71
C ALA A 39 12.98 -2.52 -4.24
N LYS A 40 12.53 -1.42 -3.63
CA LYS A 40 11.79 -1.50 -2.37
C LYS A 40 10.38 -2.02 -2.64
N LYS A 41 9.66 -2.44 -1.59
CA LYS A 41 8.22 -2.70 -1.68
C LYS A 41 7.52 -1.45 -2.23
N ASN A 42 6.49 -1.61 -3.06
CA ASN A 42 5.68 -0.48 -3.51
C ASN A 42 4.93 0.10 -2.32
N ASP A 43 4.84 1.42 -2.27
CA ASP A 43 4.12 2.13 -1.21
C ASP A 43 2.78 2.62 -1.74
N CYS A 44 1.81 2.78 -0.85
CA CYS A 44 0.52 3.34 -1.15
C CYS A 44 0.09 4.33 -0.06
N HIS A 45 -0.62 5.35 -0.49
CA HIS A 45 -1.21 6.38 0.37
C HIS A 45 -2.69 6.48 0.04
N PHE A 46 -3.53 6.59 1.06
CA PHE A 46 -4.97 6.76 0.88
C PHE A 46 -5.63 7.32 2.13
N VAL A 47 -6.87 7.77 1.99
CA VAL A 47 -7.72 8.16 3.10
C VAL A 47 -8.77 7.08 3.33
N SER A 48 -8.72 6.50 4.52
CA SER A 48 -9.70 5.53 5.00
C SER A 48 -11.00 6.23 5.39
N PRO A 49 -12.18 5.70 5.02
CA PRO A 49 -13.47 6.28 5.40
C PRO A 49 -13.77 6.15 6.90
N LYS A 50 -13.04 5.30 7.61
CA LYS A 50 -13.13 5.14 9.07
C LYS A 50 -11.74 5.10 9.71
N PRO A 51 -11.61 5.44 11.00
CA PRO A 51 -10.38 5.28 11.75
C PRO A 51 -9.80 3.86 11.62
N VAL A 52 -8.51 3.74 11.31
CA VAL A 52 -7.78 2.46 11.25
C VAL A 52 -6.68 2.40 12.29
N ASN A 53 -6.41 1.20 12.81
CA ASN A 53 -5.33 0.98 13.76
C ASN A 53 -4.04 0.62 13.01
N ARG A 54 -2.90 1.13 13.47
CA ARG A 54 -1.58 0.79 12.90
C ARG A 54 -1.25 -0.70 12.96
N ARG A 55 -1.84 -1.45 13.90
CA ARG A 55 -1.67 -2.91 14.03
C ARG A 55 -2.66 -3.72 13.18
N SER A 56 -3.59 -3.07 12.50
CA SER A 56 -4.58 -3.73 11.66
C SER A 56 -3.94 -4.34 10.42
N LYS A 57 -4.46 -5.51 10.02
CA LYS A 57 -4.16 -6.10 8.71
C LYS A 57 -5.14 -5.50 7.72
N LEU A 58 -4.63 -4.62 6.86
CA LEU A 58 -5.45 -3.95 5.85
C LEU A 58 -5.32 -4.68 4.51
N THR A 59 -6.46 -4.81 3.85
CA THR A 59 -6.55 -5.33 2.49
C THR A 59 -7.34 -4.33 1.65
N VAL A 60 -6.84 -3.98 0.47
CA VAL A 60 -7.58 -3.14 -0.49
C VAL A 60 -7.93 -3.99 -1.69
N ILE A 61 -9.20 -3.99 -2.08
CA ILE A 61 -9.68 -4.66 -3.29
C ILE A 61 -10.01 -3.60 -4.34
N GLU A 62 -9.32 -3.66 -5.47
CA GLU A 62 -9.54 -2.78 -6.62
C GLU A 62 -10.49 -3.47 -7.62
N ASP A 63 -11.64 -2.83 -7.87
CA ASP A 63 -12.66 -3.24 -8.84
C ASP A 63 -13.09 -4.72 -8.74
N GLY A 64 -12.90 -5.35 -7.58
CA GLY A 64 -13.18 -6.78 -7.35
C GLY A 64 -12.22 -7.76 -8.04
N LYS A 65 -11.11 -7.27 -8.62
CA LYS A 65 -10.19 -8.06 -9.45
C LYS A 65 -8.80 -8.22 -8.87
N ILE A 66 -8.36 -7.25 -8.08
CA ILE A 66 -7.01 -7.23 -7.52
C ILE A 66 -7.11 -7.02 -6.01
N GLU A 67 -6.41 -7.86 -5.27
CA GLU A 67 -6.29 -7.77 -3.81
C GLU A 67 -4.87 -7.31 -3.45
N TYR A 68 -4.78 -6.20 -2.72
CA TYR A 68 -3.54 -5.69 -2.14
C TYR A 68 -3.52 -5.94 -0.64
N VAL A 69 -2.56 -6.76 -0.18
CA VAL A 69 -2.29 -6.96 1.25
C VAL A 69 -1.28 -5.92 1.70
N LEU A 70 -1.67 -5.10 2.68
CA LEU A 70 -0.94 -3.91 3.09
C LEU A 70 -0.31 -4.06 4.47
N GLU A 71 0.88 -3.47 4.62
CA GLU A 71 1.58 -3.30 5.89
C GLU A 71 1.66 -1.80 6.22
N ILE A 72 0.96 -1.38 7.26
CA ILE A 72 0.84 0.04 7.62
C ILE A 72 2.18 0.56 8.13
N SER A 73 2.73 1.56 7.46
CA SER A 73 3.94 2.27 7.92
C SER A 73 3.57 3.45 8.81
N ALA A 74 2.54 4.23 8.45
CA ALA A 74 2.08 5.39 9.19
C ALA A 74 0.55 5.60 9.11
N VAL A 75 -0.02 6.18 10.17
CA VAL A 75 -1.41 6.66 10.21
C VAL A 75 -1.40 8.08 10.77
N ARG A 76 -2.01 9.04 10.06
CA ARG A 76 -2.15 10.43 10.49
C ARG A 76 -3.64 10.77 10.62
N GLY A 77 -4.02 11.37 11.76
CA GLY A 77 -5.42 11.75 12.01
C GLY A 77 -6.40 10.55 12.02
N ALA A 78 -5.89 9.34 12.29
CA ALA A 78 -6.61 8.06 12.27
C ALA A 78 -7.16 7.58 10.90
N THR A 79 -7.25 8.44 9.89
CA THR A 79 -7.83 8.10 8.58
C THR A 79 -6.83 8.17 7.43
N VAL A 80 -5.78 8.99 7.49
CA VAL A 80 -4.77 9.08 6.43
C VAL A 80 -3.75 7.97 6.64
N VAL A 81 -3.66 7.04 5.70
CA VAL A 81 -2.84 5.84 5.79
C VAL A 81 -1.71 5.90 4.79
N THR A 82 -0.52 5.54 5.26
CA THR A 82 0.61 5.15 4.40
C THR A 82 0.93 3.70 4.69
N ALA A 83 1.01 2.88 3.66
CA ALA A 83 1.28 1.45 3.79
C ALA A 83 2.13 0.94 2.64
N SER A 84 2.91 -0.11 2.89
CA SER A 84 3.63 -0.82 1.84
C SER A 84 2.83 -2.04 1.38
N ILE A 85 2.84 -2.31 0.09
CA ILE A 85 2.20 -3.50 -0.49
C ILE A 85 3.11 -4.70 -0.23
N VAL A 86 2.60 -5.65 0.55
CA VAL A 86 3.31 -6.89 0.89
C VAL A 86 3.01 -7.96 -0.14
N LYS A 87 1.76 -8.02 -0.61
CA LYS A 87 1.30 -9.01 -1.56
C LYS A 87 0.24 -8.42 -2.48
N GLN A 88 0.27 -8.84 -3.73
CA GLN A 88 -0.77 -8.55 -4.72
C GLN A 88 -1.29 -9.89 -5.26
N ASN A 89 -2.59 -10.14 -5.12
CA ASN A 89 -3.26 -11.30 -5.69
C ASN A 89 -4.23 -10.85 -6.78
N LYS A 90 -4.43 -11.70 -7.79
CA LYS A 90 -5.51 -11.56 -8.75
C LYS A 90 -6.65 -12.48 -8.33
N ILE A 91 -7.86 -11.94 -8.31
CA ILE A 91 -9.09 -12.62 -7.88
C ILE A 91 -10.03 -12.84 -9.07
#